data_AF-A0A101WXI1-F1
#
_entry.id   AF-A0A101WXI1-F1
#
_cell.length_a   1.000
_cell.length_b   1.000
_cell.length_c   1.000
_cell.angle_alpha   90.00
_cell.angle_beta   90.00
_cell.angle_gamma   90.00
#
_symmetry.space_group_name_H-M   'P 1'
#
loop_
_entity.id
_entity.type
_entity.pdbx_description
1 polymer ?
#
loop_
_entity_poly.entity_id
_entity_poly.type
_entity_poly.pdbx_seq_one_letter_code
_entity_poly.pdbx_strand_id
1 'polypeptide(L)'
;MSSSNQTQNPVLKEDALADILKRIEDLTKGRLTYPPRITKYELARIVAARARQLAMGAQPLIDPQKLGTYDPIAIALEEVRRGLIPFVIVRTLPNGKHVRIKLKELLKLSEEFDVKI
;
A
#
# COMPACT_ATOMS: atom_id res chain seq x y z
N MET A 1 -18.10 -5.37 -56.91
CA MET A 1 -17.75 -6.59 -56.15
C MET A 1 -16.27 -6.51 -55.86
N SER A 2 -15.74 -6.42 -54.65
CA SER A 2 -16.31 -6.51 -53.31
C SER A 2 -15.42 -5.67 -52.40
N SER A 3 -16.03 -4.74 -51.66
CA SER A 3 -15.38 -3.98 -50.61
C SER A 3 -15.09 -4.91 -49.43
N SER A 4 -13.88 -5.47 -49.37
CA SER A 4 -13.42 -6.20 -48.19
C SER A 4 -13.01 -5.20 -47.11
N ASN A 5 -13.98 -4.94 -46.24
CA ASN A 5 -13.91 -4.16 -45.02
C ASN A 5 -12.73 -4.65 -44.17
N GLN A 6 -11.63 -3.88 -44.12
CA GLN A 6 -10.65 -4.00 -43.04
C GLN A 6 -11.29 -3.39 -41.79
N THR A 7 -12.16 -4.14 -41.14
CA THR A 7 -12.53 -3.87 -39.75
C THR A 7 -11.25 -3.98 -38.94
N GLN A 8 -10.70 -2.83 -38.56
CA GLN A 8 -9.63 -2.69 -37.58
C GLN A 8 -10.10 -3.38 -36.29
N ASN A 9 -9.73 -4.65 -36.10
CA ASN A 9 -9.91 -5.31 -34.82
C ASN A 9 -9.00 -4.58 -33.82
N PRO A 10 -9.55 -4.04 -32.73
CA PRO A 10 -8.77 -3.25 -31.80
C PRO A 10 -7.80 -4.21 -31.12
N VAL A 11 -6.50 -3.94 -31.23
CA VAL A 11 -5.39 -4.63 -30.53
C VAL A 11 -5.45 -4.38 -29.01
N LEU A 12 -6.63 -4.15 -28.46
CA LEU A 12 -6.84 -3.84 -27.05
C LEU A 12 -7.34 -5.08 -26.33
N LYS A 13 -6.51 -5.57 -25.39
CA LYS A 13 -6.86 -6.33 -24.15
C LYS A 13 -6.48 -7.81 -24.05
N GLU A 14 -5.51 -8.34 -24.80
CA GLU A 14 -4.93 -9.65 -24.41
C GLU A 14 -4.06 -9.51 -23.15
N ASP A 15 -3.18 -8.52 -23.11
CA ASP A 15 -2.28 -8.26 -21.98
C ASP A 15 -3.03 -7.91 -20.68
N ALA A 16 -4.05 -7.06 -20.78
CA ALA A 16 -4.85 -6.65 -19.63
C ALA A 16 -5.66 -7.82 -19.03
N LEU A 17 -6.13 -8.76 -19.86
CA LEU A 17 -6.83 -9.95 -19.39
C LEU A 17 -5.85 -10.90 -18.68
N ALA A 18 -4.65 -11.07 -19.23
CA ALA A 18 -3.59 -11.86 -18.62
C ALA A 18 -3.19 -11.30 -17.24
N ASP A 19 -3.07 -9.98 -17.10
CA ASP A 19 -2.77 -9.32 -15.83
C ASP A 19 -3.87 -9.51 -14.79
N ILE A 20 -5.14 -9.44 -15.20
CA ILE A 20 -6.29 -9.69 -14.31
C ILE A 20 -6.29 -11.13 -13.82
N LEU A 21 -6.10 -12.10 -14.73
CA LEU A 21 -6.04 -13.52 -14.38
C LEU A 21 -4.90 -13.81 -13.39
N LYS A 22 -3.72 -13.23 -13.61
CA LYS A 22 -2.57 -13.32 -12.70
C LYS A 22 -2.89 -12.75 -11.31
N ARG A 23 -3.54 -11.58 -11.24
CA ARG A 23 -3.97 -10.97 -9.96
C ARG A 23 -4.99 -11.84 -9.21
N ILE A 24 -5.92 -12.46 -9.92
CA ILE A 24 -6.90 -13.39 -9.33
C ILE A 24 -6.18 -14.64 -8.79
N GLU A 25 -5.20 -15.15 -9.52
CA GLU A 25 -4.39 -16.29 -9.10
C GLU A 25 -3.56 -15.95 -7.83
N ASP A 26 -2.97 -14.76 -7.76
CA ASP A 26 -2.20 -14.36 -6.59
C ASP A 26 -3.08 -14.05 -5.35
N LEU A 27 -4.31 -13.56 -5.56
CA LEU A 27 -5.31 -13.41 -4.50
C LEU A 27 -5.77 -14.78 -3.97
N THR A 28 -6.05 -15.73 -4.86
CA THR A 28 -6.51 -17.09 -4.48
C THR A 28 -5.42 -17.89 -3.79
N LYS A 29 -4.14 -17.70 -4.16
CA LYS A 29 -2.98 -18.26 -3.46
C LYS A 29 -2.68 -17.60 -2.10
N GLY A 30 -3.45 -16.58 -1.71
CA GLY A 30 -3.26 -15.85 -0.45
C GLY A 30 -1.97 -15.01 -0.41
N ARG A 31 -1.36 -14.73 -1.59
CA ARG A 31 -0.17 -13.88 -1.70
C ARG A 31 -0.52 -12.41 -1.63
N LEU A 32 -1.68 -12.01 -2.15
CA LEU A 32 -2.23 -10.67 -1.95
C LEU A 32 -3.32 -10.68 -0.89
N THR A 33 -3.24 -9.71 0.02
CA THR A 33 -4.25 -9.49 1.05
C THR A 33 -5.25 -8.45 0.57
N TYR A 34 -6.55 -8.72 0.72
CA TYR A 34 -7.57 -7.74 0.35
C TYR A 34 -7.80 -6.71 1.48
N PRO A 35 -7.95 -5.40 1.15
CA PRO A 35 -7.58 -4.77 -0.12
C PRO A 35 -6.05 -4.70 -0.27
N PRO A 36 -5.48 -4.85 -1.48
CA PRO A 36 -4.03 -4.91 -1.70
C PRO A 36 -3.37 -3.53 -1.69
N ARG A 37 -3.74 -2.69 -0.71
CA ARG A 37 -3.26 -1.33 -0.51
C ARG A 37 -3.45 -0.93 0.94
N ILE A 38 -2.77 0.13 1.36
CA ILE A 38 -3.05 0.74 2.66
C ILE A 38 -4.39 1.50 2.62
N THR A 39 -5.21 1.32 3.65
CA THR A 39 -6.45 2.08 3.81
C THR A 39 -6.17 3.41 4.53
N LYS A 40 -6.99 4.44 4.28
CA LYS A 40 -6.89 5.73 4.99
C LYS A 40 -6.95 5.58 6.53
N TYR A 41 -7.68 4.57 7.01
CA TYR A 41 -7.82 4.27 8.43
C TYR A 41 -6.55 3.67 9.02
N GLU A 42 -5.92 2.72 8.31
CA GLU A 42 -4.64 2.14 8.70
C GLU A 42 -3.55 3.20 8.71
N LEU A 43 -3.46 4.02 7.66
CA LEU A 43 -2.48 5.10 7.57
C LEU A 43 -2.62 6.08 8.75
N ALA A 44 -3.83 6.58 9.01
CA ALA A 44 -4.08 7.49 10.13
C ALA A 44 -3.72 6.85 11.48
N ARG A 45 -4.04 5.57 11.68
CA ARG A 45 -3.73 4.84 12.91
C ARG A 45 -2.24 4.66 13.12
N ILE A 46 -1.49 4.36 12.06
CA ILE A 46 -0.04 4.18 12.09
C ILE A 46 0.66 5.49 12.42
N VAL A 47 0.29 6.58 11.73
CA VAL A 47 0.84 7.91 11.99
C VAL A 47 0.54 8.34 13.43
N ALA A 48 -0.70 8.17 13.90
CA ALA A 48 -1.07 8.50 15.27
C ALA A 48 -0.30 7.68 16.31
N ALA A 49 -0.16 6.37 16.10
CA ALA A 49 0.60 5.50 16.99
C ALA A 49 2.08 5.89 17.02
N ARG A 50 2.68 6.20 15.87
CA ARG A 50 4.08 6.61 15.80
C ARG A 50 4.31 8.00 16.39
N ALA A 51 3.46 8.97 16.08
CA ALA A 51 3.52 10.31 16.68
C ALA A 51 3.41 10.24 18.20
N ARG A 52 2.57 9.34 18.74
CA ARG A 52 2.50 9.09 20.18
C ARG A 52 3.81 8.54 20.74
N GLN A 53 4.46 7.59 20.06
CA GLN A 53 5.76 7.07 20.50
C GLN A 53 6.80 8.19 20.56
N LEU A 54 6.87 9.03 19.53
CA LEU A 54 7.78 10.18 19.48
C LEU A 54 7.48 11.19 20.61
N ALA A 55 6.21 11.48 20.88
CA ALA A 55 5.81 12.34 21.99
C ALA A 55 6.19 11.77 23.37
N MET A 56 6.29 10.44 23.50
CA MET A 56 6.76 9.75 24.71
C MET A 56 8.30 9.68 24.78
N GLY A 57 9.03 10.37 23.89
CA GLY A 57 10.49 10.42 23.89
C GLY A 57 11.17 9.26 23.13
N ALA A 58 10.43 8.50 22.33
CA ALA A 58 11.05 7.49 21.46
C ALA A 58 11.95 8.16 20.41
N GLN A 59 13.06 7.50 20.07
CA GLN A 59 14.01 8.01 19.09
C GLN A 59 13.38 8.07 17.67
N PRO A 60 13.46 9.24 16.98
CA PRO A 60 13.16 9.34 15.56
C PRO A 60 14.13 8.53 14.71
N LEU A 61 13.63 7.88 13.65
CA LEU A 61 14.41 7.17 12.64
C LEU A 61 14.94 8.11 11.54
N ILE A 62 14.42 9.34 11.50
CA ILE A 62 14.85 10.42 10.59
C ILE A 62 15.39 11.55 11.45
N ASP A 63 16.49 12.17 11.02
CA ASP A 63 17.05 13.33 11.70
C ASP A 63 16.09 14.54 11.62
N PRO A 64 15.55 15.04 12.75
CA PRO A 64 14.61 16.17 12.75
C PRO A 64 15.24 17.46 12.22
N GLN A 65 16.56 17.62 12.37
CA GLN A 65 17.31 18.74 11.80
C GLN A 65 17.28 18.74 10.26
N LYS A 66 17.35 17.56 9.62
CA LYS A 66 17.24 17.44 8.16
C LYS A 66 15.83 17.72 7.67
N LEU A 67 14.83 17.46 8.52
CA LEU A 67 13.42 17.74 8.21
C LEU A 67 13.05 19.22 8.47
N GLY A 68 13.83 19.93 9.28
CA GLY A 68 13.55 21.31 9.67
C GLY A 68 12.36 21.46 10.62
N THR A 69 11.91 20.38 11.26
CA THR A 69 10.73 20.39 12.14
C THR A 69 10.90 19.37 13.27
N TYR A 70 10.44 19.74 14.48
CA TYR A 70 10.43 18.88 15.67
C TYR A 70 9.03 18.38 16.05
N ASP A 71 8.01 18.70 15.26
CA ASP A 71 6.65 18.20 15.47
C ASP A 71 6.59 16.67 15.30
N PRO A 72 6.15 15.92 16.33
CA PRO A 72 6.01 14.46 16.26
C PRO A 72 5.15 13.97 15.10
N ILE A 73 4.10 14.72 14.71
CA ILE A 73 3.20 14.30 13.63
C ILE A 73 3.92 14.39 12.28
N ALA A 74 4.59 15.52 12.02
CA ALA A 74 5.37 15.72 10.81
C ALA A 74 6.47 14.65 10.65
N ILE A 75 7.20 14.36 11.74
CA ILE A 75 8.23 13.31 11.74
C ILE A 75 7.63 11.94 11.44
N ALA A 76 6.52 11.57 12.12
CA ALA A 76 5.86 10.29 11.91
C ALA A 76 5.37 10.11 10.46
N LEU A 77 4.82 11.17 9.86
CA LEU A 77 4.37 11.14 8.46
C LEU A 77 5.52 10.82 7.51
N GLU A 78 6.67 11.46 7.69
CA GLU A 78 7.87 11.24 6.87
C GLU A 78 8.48 9.86 7.08
N GLU A 79 8.50 9.35 8.31
CA GLU A 79 8.95 7.99 8.60
C GLU A 79 8.07 6.93 7.93
N VAL A 80 6.74 7.14 7.92
CA VAL A 80 5.79 6.26 7.22
C VAL A 80 6.01 6.32 5.71
N ARG A 81 6.14 7.52 5.12
CA ARG A 81 6.40 7.69 3.68
C ARG A 81 7.66 6.96 3.22
N ARG A 82 8.72 6.99 4.02
CA ARG A 82 9.97 6.26 3.73
C ARG A 82 9.91 4.77 4.07
N GLY A 83 8.82 4.29 4.66
CA GLY A 83 8.63 2.88 5.03
C GLY A 83 9.66 2.37 6.03
N LEU A 84 10.17 3.24 6.91
CA LEU A 84 11.23 2.92 7.87
C LEU A 84 10.69 2.22 9.12
N ILE A 85 9.41 2.43 9.44
CA ILE A 85 8.80 1.94 10.67
C ILE A 85 8.54 0.43 10.57
N PRO A 86 9.06 -0.40 11.49
CA PRO A 86 8.89 -1.85 11.47
C PRO A 86 7.53 -2.28 12.07
N PHE A 87 6.42 -1.70 11.61
CA PHE A 87 5.08 -2.08 12.06
C PHE A 87 4.51 -3.28 11.29
N VAL A 88 3.67 -4.04 12.00
CA VAL A 88 2.86 -5.12 11.43
C VAL A 88 1.40 -4.77 11.60
N ILE A 89 0.67 -4.72 10.50
CA ILE A 89 -0.77 -4.48 10.47
C ILE A 89 -1.47 -5.83 10.60
N VAL A 90 -2.43 -5.91 11.51
CA VAL A 90 -3.26 -7.09 11.70
C VAL A 90 -4.66 -6.78 11.22
N ARG A 91 -5.08 -7.40 10.11
CA ARG A 91 -6.45 -7.30 9.60
C ARG A 91 -7.27 -8.47 10.12
N THR A 92 -8.37 -8.17 10.80
CA THR A 92 -9.33 -9.18 11.24
C THR A 92 -10.39 -9.35 10.17
N LEU A 93 -10.51 -10.56 9.63
CA LEU A 93 -11.52 -10.92 8.66
C LEU A 93 -12.88 -11.17 9.36
N PRO A 94 -14.01 -11.08 8.65
CA PRO A 94 -15.34 -11.35 9.22
C PRO A 94 -15.49 -12.77 9.81
N ASN A 95 -14.67 -13.72 9.35
CA ASN A 95 -14.61 -15.08 9.87
C ASN A 95 -13.74 -15.23 11.14
N GLY A 96 -13.25 -14.12 11.71
CA GLY A 96 -12.39 -14.10 12.88
C GLY A 96 -10.92 -14.43 12.61
N LYS A 97 -10.54 -14.76 11.37
CA LYS A 97 -9.13 -15.01 11.03
C LYS A 97 -8.35 -13.69 11.01
N HIS A 98 -7.08 -13.76 11.38
CA HIS A 98 -6.17 -12.62 11.34
C HIS A 98 -5.15 -12.75 10.22
N VAL A 99 -4.98 -11.69 9.45
CA VAL A 99 -3.94 -11.56 8.43
C VAL A 99 -2.91 -10.56 8.92
N ARG A 100 -1.66 -10.98 9.03
CA ARG A 100 -0.54 -10.14 9.48
C ARG A 100 0.26 -9.68 8.27
N ILE A 101 0.43 -8.38 8.12
CA ILE A 101 1.06 -7.77 6.95
C ILE A 101 2.12 -6.78 7.43
N LYS A 102 3.35 -6.86 6.91
CA LYS A 102 4.36 -5.87 7.23
C LYS A 102 4.04 -4.55 6.54
N LEU A 103 4.21 -3.43 7.24
CA LEU A 103 3.96 -2.10 6.68
C LEU A 103 4.75 -1.87 5.38
N LYS A 104 6.03 -2.24 5.36
CA LYS A 104 6.90 -2.11 4.18
C LYS A 104 6.37 -2.85 2.95
N GLU A 105 5.79 -4.04 3.14
CA GLU A 105 5.18 -4.82 2.06
C GLU A 105 3.89 -4.14 1.59
N LEU A 106 3.08 -3.64 2.52
CA LEU A 106 1.82 -2.97 2.19
C LEU A 106 2.02 -1.63 1.46
N LEU A 107 3.07 -0.87 1.78
CA LEU A 107 3.41 0.37 1.08
C LEU A 107 3.81 0.10 -0.38
N LYS A 108 4.63 -0.92 -0.62
CA LYS A 108 4.98 -1.36 -1.99
C LYS A 108 3.77 -1.77 -2.80
N LEU A 109 2.85 -2.52 -2.18
CA LEU A 109 1.59 -2.86 -2.83
C LEU A 109 0.78 -1.59 -3.13
N SER A 110 0.69 -0.65 -2.21
CA SER A 110 -0.03 0.61 -2.43
C SER A 110 0.51 1.42 -3.62
N GLU A 111 1.83 1.42 -3.83
CA GLU A 111 2.47 2.06 -5.00
C GLU A 111 2.09 1.35 -6.30
N GLU A 112 2.02 0.02 -6.31
CA GLU A 112 1.63 -0.79 -7.48
C GLU A 112 0.18 -0.54 -7.94
N PHE A 113 -0.70 -0.13 -7.03
CA PHE A 113 -2.10 0.20 -7.32
C PHE A 113 -2.35 1.71 -7.48
N ASP A 114 -1.31 2.51 -7.78
CA ASP A 114 -1.36 3.96 -8.05
C ASP A 114 -2.01 4.82 -6.94
N VAL A 115 -1.94 4.36 -5.68
CA VAL A 115 -2.39 5.17 -4.54
C VAL A 115 -1.23 6.02 -4.06
N LYS A 116 -1.22 7.31 -4.45
CA LYS A 116 -0.28 8.29 -3.91
C LYS A 116 -0.54 8.51 -2.42
N ILE A 117 0.48 8.28 -1.59
CA ILE A 117 0.50 8.51 -0.13
C ILE A 117 1.12 9.88 0.16
#